data_AF-A0AAW0HUK7-F1
#
_entry.id   AF-A0AAW0HUK7-F1
#
_cell.length_a   1.000
_cell.length_b   1.000
_cell.length_c   1.000
_cell.angle_alpha   90.00
_cell.angle_beta   90.00
_cell.angle_gamma   90.00
#
_symmetry.space_group_name_H-M   'P 1'
#
loop_
_entity.id
_entity.type
_entity.pdbx_description
1 polymer ?
#
loop_
_entity_poly.entity_id
_entity_poly.type
_entity_poly.pdbx_seq_one_letter_code
_entity_poly.pdbx_strand_id
1 'polypeptide(L)' 'MREKPYKCRMPKCQWRFTRSDELSRHMKKHTGGPSFRCVVCGRDYSRMDNLRQHQRKQHPEVLPPGRC' A
#
# COMPACT_ATOMS: atom_id res chain seq x y z
N MET A 1 -3.07 29.34 8.59
CA MET A 1 -4.21 28.46 8.26
C MET A 1 -3.64 27.22 7.55
N ARG A 2 -3.88 26.00 8.05
CA ARG A 2 -3.34 24.78 7.41
C ARG A 2 -4.40 24.27 6.42
N GLU A 3 -4.32 24.70 5.16
CA GLU A 3 -5.25 24.25 4.13
C GLU A 3 -5.13 22.74 3.93
N LYS A 4 -6.26 22.03 4.01
CA LYS A 4 -6.37 20.59 3.79
C LYS A 4 -7.15 20.33 2.50
N PRO A 5 -6.53 20.56 1.32
CA PRO A 5 -7.22 20.43 0.04
C PRO A 5 -7.58 18.97 -0.27
N TYR A 6 -6.86 18.00 0.31
CA TYR A 6 -7.02 16.59 0.01
C TYR A 6 -8.11 15.94 0.88
N LYS A 7 -9.35 15.93 0.39
CA LYS A 7 -10.50 15.30 1.07
C LYS A 7 -10.68 13.84 0.64
N CYS A 8 -11.04 12.98 1.60
CA CYS A 8 -11.51 11.64 1.32
C CYS A 8 -12.76 11.70 0.44
N ARG A 9 -12.81 10.87 -0.61
CA ARG A 9 -13.94 10.81 -1.55
C ARG A 9 -15.04 9.85 -1.09
N MET A 10 -14.84 9.12 0.01
CA MET A 10 -15.83 8.17 0.51
C MET A 10 -16.95 8.90 1.24
N PRO A 11 -18.23 8.67 0.89
CA PRO A 11 -19.36 9.42 1.47
C PRO A 11 -19.53 9.19 2.99
N LYS A 12 -19.11 8.02 3.49
CA LYS A 12 -19.09 7.72 4.93
C LYS A 12 -17.84 8.20 5.66
N CYS A 13 -16.89 8.85 4.97
CA CYS A 13 -15.63 9.30 5.56
C CYS A 13 -15.33 10.77 5.24
N GLN A 14 -15.33 11.61 6.26
CA GLN A 14 -15.15 13.07 6.12
C GLN A 14 -13.70 13.52 6.41
N TRP A 15 -12.73 12.61 6.35
CA TRP A 15 -11.34 12.94 6.66
C TRP A 15 -10.67 13.78 5.56
N ARG A 16 -9.90 14.78 5.99
CA ARG A 16 -9.19 15.72 5.12
C ARG A 16 -7.72 15.79 5.52
N PHE A 17 -6.85 15.83 4.52
CA PHE A 17 -5.41 15.77 4.65
C PHE A 17 -4.74 16.99 4.01
N THR A 18 -3.54 17.27 4.50
CA THR A 18 -2.67 18.32 3.97
C THR A 18 -1.86 17.88 2.77
N ARG A 19 -1.60 16.58 2.64
CA ARG A 19 -0.78 16.01 1.57
C ARG A 19 -1.53 14.91 0.82
N SER A 20 -1.21 14.76 -0.47
CA SER A 20 -1.79 13.72 -1.33
C SER A 20 -1.38 12.31 -0.89
N ASP A 21 -0.14 12.12 -0.42
CA ASP A 21 0.36 10.81 0.03
C ASP A 21 -0.42 10.28 1.25
N GLU A 22 -0.81 11.17 2.17
CA GLU A 22 -1.63 10.83 3.33
C GLU A 22 -3.03 10.38 2.90
N LEU A 23 -3.65 11.10 1.97
CA LEU A 23 -4.95 10.74 1.39
C LEU A 23 -4.86 9.39 0.65
N SER A 24 -3.83 9.17 -0.17
CA SER A 24 -3.64 7.90 -0.88
C SER A 24 -3.47 6.72 0.06
N ARG A 25 -2.71 6.88 1.16
CA ARG A 25 -2.59 5.83 2.19
C ARG A 25 -3.92 5.59 2.90
N HIS A 26 -4.66 6.64 3.19
CA HIS A 26 -5.98 6.54 3.82
C HIS A 26 -7.02 5.85 2.92
N MET A 27 -7.03 6.14 1.62
CA MET A 27 -7.96 5.51 0.69
C MET A 27 -7.78 3.97 0.62
N LYS A 28 -6.56 3.46 0.87
CA LYS A 28 -6.30 2.01 0.98
C LYS A 28 -7.05 1.36 2.15
N LYS A 29 -7.35 2.09 3.23
CA LYS A 29 -8.18 1.56 4.33
C LYS A 29 -9.64 1.36 3.91
N HIS A 30 -10.14 2.19 3.00
CA HIS A 30 -11.51 2.09 2.49
C HIS A 30 -11.69 1.02 1.43
N THR A 31 -10.73 0.93 0.51
CA THR A 31 -10.77 -0.04 -0.59
C THR A 31 -10.30 -1.44 -0.19
N GLY A 32 -9.94 -1.66 1.09
CA GLY A 32 -9.25 -2.88 1.51
C GLY A 32 -8.05 -3.13 0.59
N GLY A 33 -7.30 -2.06 0.34
CA GLY A 33 -6.46 -1.85 -0.85
C GLY A 33 -5.57 -3.04 -1.18
N PRO A 34 -5.07 -3.13 -2.44
CA PRO A 34 -4.52 -4.34 -3.03
C PRO A 34 -3.63 -5.06 -2.01
N SER A 35 -4.16 -6.14 -1.47
CA SER A 35 -3.40 -7.04 -0.63
C SER A 35 -2.31 -7.60 -1.53
N PHE A 36 -1.08 -7.16 -1.29
CA PHE A 36 0.06 -7.65 -2.03
C PHE A 36 0.35 -9.05 -1.49
N ARG A 37 -0.22 -10.06 -2.14
CA ARG A 37 -0.07 -11.45 -1.74
C ARG A 37 1.27 -11.98 -2.23
N CYS A 38 2.03 -12.58 -1.32
CA CYS A 38 3.20 -13.36 -1.69
C CYS A 38 2.76 -14.58 -2.49
N VAL A 39 3.26 -14.72 -3.72
CA VAL A 39 2.94 -15.86 -4.59
C VAL A 39 3.53 -17.18 -4.10
N VAL A 40 4.48 -17.12 -3.16
CA VAL A 40 5.20 -18.30 -2.64
C VAL A 40 4.49 -18.89 -1.42
N CYS A 41 4.14 -18.04 -0.44
CA CYS A 41 3.53 -18.50 0.82
C CYS A 41 2.10 -18.00 1.05
N GLY A 42 1.54 -17.22 0.12
CA GLY A 42 0.16 -16.75 0.21
C GLY A 42 -0.10 -15.64 1.23
N ARG A 43 0.91 -15.14 1.95
CA ARG A 43 0.75 -14.03 2.91
C ARG A 43 0.37 -12.73 2.22
N ASP A 44 -0.62 -12.03 2.77
CA ASP A 44 -1.04 -10.71 2.35
C ASP A 44 -0.26 -9.60 3.07
N TYR A 45 0.07 -8.55 2.31
CA TYR A 45 0.73 -7.36 2.81
C TYR A 45 -0.02 -6.11 2.37
N SER A 46 -0.20 -5.14 3.27
CA SER A 46 -0.85 -3.86 2.95
C SER A 46 0.01 -2.92 2.10
N ARG A 47 1.29 -3.27 1.88
CA ARG A 47 2.26 -2.47 1.11
C ARG A 47 3.18 -3.36 0.29
N MET A 48 3.48 -2.94 -0.95
CA MET A 48 4.43 -3.60 -1.84
C MET A 48 5.85 -3.64 -1.26
N ASP A 49 6.28 -2.58 -0.57
CA ASP A 49 7.60 -2.53 0.09
C ASP A 49 7.76 -3.64 1.13
N ASN A 50 6.69 -3.91 1.88
CA ASN A 50 6.65 -4.97 2.90
C ASN A 50 6.69 -6.35 2.24
N LEU A 51 5.91 -6.55 1.16
CA LEU A 51 5.97 -7.78 0.37
C LEU A 51 7.39 -8.02 -0.18
N ARG A 52 8.01 -6.99 -0.76
CA ARG A 52 9.36 -7.09 -1.34
C ARG A 52 10.42 -7.41 -0.29
N GLN A 53 10.34 -6.79 0.89
CA GLN A 53 11.23 -7.13 2.00
C GLN A 53 11.00 -8.56 2.49
N HIS A 54 9.74 -8.98 2.61
CA HIS A 54 9.38 -10.34 2.98
C HIS A 54 9.95 -11.35 1.98
N GLN A 55 9.73 -11.15 0.67
CA GLN A 55 10.27 -12.00 -0.38
C GLN A 55 11.81 -12.05 -0.31
N ARG A 56 12.49 -10.92 -0.16
CA ARG A 56 13.97 -10.92 -0.05
C ARG A 56 14.49 -11.69 1.17
N LYS A 57 13.80 -11.65 2.30
CA LYS A 57 14.25 -12.28 3.56
C LYS A 57 13.76 -13.72 3.74
N GLN A 58 12.62 -14.08 3.16
CA GLN A 58 11.92 -15.36 3.40
C GLN A 58 11.86 -16.23 2.14
N HIS A 59 11.99 -15.62 0.95
CA HIS A 59 11.98 -16.27 -0.35
C HIS A 59 13.10 -15.72 -1.26
N PRO A 60 14.38 -15.81 -0.84
CA PRO A 60 15.51 -15.22 -1.56
C PRO A 60 15.67 -15.74 -3.00
N GLU A 61 15.16 -16.93 -3.30
CA GLU A 61 15.20 -17.56 -4.63
C GLU A 61 14.17 -17.02 -5.63
N VAL A 62 13.16 -16.29 -5.17
CA VAL A 62 12.02 -15.87 -6.01
C VAL A 62 12.18 -14.43 -6.52
N LEU A 63 13.34 -13.82 -6.32
CA LEU A 63 13.68 -12.62 -7.07
C LEU A 63 13.96 -13.08 -8.51
N PRO A 64 13.10 -12.76 -9.51
CA PRO A 64 13.52 -12.99 -10.88
C PRO A 64 14.83 -12.21 -11.06
N PRO A 65 15.89 -12.81 -11.63
CA PRO A 65 17.05 -12.04 -12.01
C PRO A 65 16.52 -10.87 -12.82
N GLY A 66 16.91 -9.65 -12.42
CA GLY A 66 16.57 -8.46 -13.17
C GLY A 66 16.85 -8.78 -14.63
N ARG A 67 15.81 -8.71 -15.46
CA ARG A 67 16.02 -8.67 -16.91
C ARG A 67 16.76 -7.36 -17.16
N CYS A 68 18.08 -7.47 -17.23
CA CYS A 68 18.93 -6.69 -18.10
C CYS A 68 19.49 -7.66 -19.12
#